data_AF-A0A0Q6SFI0-F1
#
_entry.id   AF-A0A0Q6SFI0-F1
#
_cell.length_a   1.000
_cell.length_b   1.000
_cell.length_c   1.000
_cell.angle_alpha   90.00
_cell.angle_beta   90.00
_cell.angle_gamma   90.00
#
_symmetry.space_group_name_H-M   'P 1'
#
loop_
_entity.id
_entity.type
_entity.pdbx_description
1 polymer ?
#
loop_
_entity_poly.entity_id
_entity_poly.type
_entity_poly.pdbx_seq_one_letter_code
_entity_poly.pdbx_strand_id
1 'polypeptide(L)'
;MNNENQKYHLKWKAFHAATAGLLLACGMHASASVTSPAIGQLLWSEEFNGPSLDASRWTATDGNGCQINLCGYGNAELEYYSPNNVSIADVPFEPGTRALAIRAQNQTVGSNVFTSGKIDSHGKVQVQYGMIEIRMSTPNVATGLWPAGWMLGTSPQTWPRNGEIDIMEMGHKASARTAAGSPSANNFVGSNVITWQQAACVPGNESCAASTAWQTKNWYVPATSLANRFVTYRLYWTESQMRFTTVDNGVEHDMYDAPLPVNSTALQAPFYLLLNLAVGGNFTDAATPGQVTAPLPGTMYVDYVRVYQLDGKGTVKLGNQTVPEVAGKFGVFTDTTAVNGKLVAGTSSDIFLWNSASSGAGNTPPYEGANVIAWNYTAPGQWFGGGVQARQAHDLTNYRNGTMKFRIKIPANVSFNIGVGDTYTNQNWVNFPANTTQYGLVRNGDWAQGSIPVSTLIGPKVALQSLLDVFMISSDANKLPASTFQFAIDDIVWDSGTTAPPPPPSGPTYATQTSATTLQFTTTTGSWADVHYTVNNGTQQNVRMRLDGTTNTYSAGGLKIGDVVRYSFTYWDTARNYAVDTALQTCTMQ
;
A
#
# COMPACT_ATOMS: atom_id res chain seq x y z
N MET A 1 -13.43 24.94 -78.91
CA MET A 1 -14.39 26.03 -78.65
C MET A 1 -14.02 26.60 -77.29
N ASN A 2 -13.05 27.53 -77.28
CA ASN A 2 -13.21 29.00 -77.26
C ASN A 2 -13.55 29.49 -75.83
N ASN A 3 -12.57 30.10 -75.15
CA ASN A 3 -12.37 31.57 -74.97
C ASN A 3 -13.35 32.13 -73.92
N GLU A 4 -13.03 32.99 -72.95
CA GLU A 4 -12.07 34.09 -72.78
C GLU A 4 -12.05 34.42 -71.26
N ASN A 5 -10.90 34.67 -70.62
CA ASN A 5 -10.27 35.99 -70.38
C ASN A 5 -11.19 37.12 -69.91
N GLN A 6 -11.04 37.56 -68.64
CA GLN A 6 -10.95 38.98 -68.28
C GLN A 6 -10.14 39.19 -66.99
N LYS A 7 -9.00 39.89 -67.14
CA LYS A 7 -8.28 40.63 -66.08
C LYS A 7 -8.80 42.08 -66.11
N TYR A 8 -8.83 42.80 -64.99
CA TYR A 8 -8.35 44.19 -64.76
C TYR A 8 -8.56 44.53 -63.25
N HIS A 9 -7.52 44.52 -62.40
CA HIS A 9 -6.63 45.63 -62.01
C HIS A 9 -7.07 46.43 -60.75
N LEU A 10 -6.29 46.31 -59.66
CA LEU A 10 -5.55 47.38 -58.92
C LEU A 10 -5.68 47.45 -57.37
N LYS A 11 -4.49 47.36 -56.74
CA LYS A 11 -3.98 47.97 -55.48
C LYS A 11 -4.49 47.38 -54.15
N TRP A 12 -3.56 47.04 -53.24
CA TRP A 12 -3.10 47.92 -52.15
C TRP A 12 -1.96 47.27 -51.32
N LYS A 13 -0.88 48.04 -51.19
CA LYS A 13 0.15 48.17 -50.13
C LYS A 13 0.70 46.93 -49.38
N ALA A 14 2.03 46.83 -49.45
CA ALA A 14 2.87 46.01 -48.58
C ALA A 14 2.84 46.50 -47.12
N PHE A 15 2.64 45.57 -46.18
CA PHE A 15 3.02 45.72 -44.77
C PHE A 15 3.95 44.56 -44.42
N HIS A 16 5.13 44.90 -43.90
CA HIS A 16 6.13 43.96 -43.43
C HIS A 16 5.64 43.33 -42.13
N ALA A 17 5.42 42.01 -42.14
CA ALA A 17 5.27 41.22 -40.92
C ALA A 17 6.59 40.48 -40.67
N ALA A 18 7.30 40.90 -39.61
CA ALA A 18 8.44 40.17 -39.09
C ALA A 18 7.94 38.85 -38.47
N THR A 19 8.21 37.73 -39.15
CA THR A 19 8.02 36.40 -38.57
C THR A 19 9.16 36.10 -37.62
N ALA A 20 8.95 36.31 -36.32
CA ALA A 20 9.75 35.68 -35.29
C ALA A 20 9.40 34.19 -35.27
N GLY A 21 10.35 33.35 -35.70
CA GLY A 21 10.21 31.90 -35.63
C GLY A 21 10.18 31.44 -34.17
N LEU A 22 8.99 31.13 -33.66
CA LEU A 22 8.84 30.38 -32.42
C LEU A 22 9.12 28.90 -32.75
N LEU A 23 10.35 28.45 -32.51
CA LEU A 23 10.67 27.03 -32.43
C LEU A 23 9.93 26.47 -31.21
N LEU A 24 8.71 25.95 -31.41
CA LEU A 24 8.12 24.99 -30.48
C LEU A 24 8.98 23.72 -30.58
N ALA A 25 9.95 23.59 -29.66
CA ALA A 25 10.50 22.31 -29.32
C ALA A 25 9.38 21.50 -28.65
N CYS A 26 8.58 20.81 -29.46
CA CYS A 26 7.73 19.73 -28.98
C CYS A 26 8.67 18.61 -28.54
N GLY A 27 9.15 18.68 -27.29
CA GLY A 27 9.88 17.59 -26.67
C GLY A 27 8.96 16.38 -26.60
N MET A 28 9.05 15.50 -27.59
CA MET A 28 8.61 14.12 -27.44
C MET A 28 9.40 13.56 -26.25
N HIS A 29 8.75 13.51 -25.09
CA HIS A 29 9.27 12.72 -23.98
C HIS A 29 9.23 11.27 -24.48
N ALA A 30 10.39 10.74 -24.86
CA ALA A 30 10.52 9.32 -25.14
C ALA A 30 9.99 8.56 -23.91
N SER A 31 9.02 7.67 -24.11
CA SER A 31 8.54 6.81 -23.03
C SER A 31 9.73 6.03 -22.47
N ALA A 32 9.89 6.04 -21.14
CA ALA A 32 10.93 5.27 -20.47
C ALA A 32 10.92 3.82 -20.95
N SER A 33 12.09 3.31 -21.32
CA SER A 33 12.28 1.96 -21.86
C SER A 33 12.81 1.04 -20.78
N VAL A 34 12.24 -0.15 -20.64
CA VAL A 34 12.81 -1.19 -19.77
C VAL A 34 13.84 -2.07 -20.49
N THR A 35 13.91 -2.02 -21.82
CA THR A 35 14.84 -2.84 -22.62
C THR A 35 16.15 -2.14 -22.94
N SER A 36 16.14 -0.82 -23.04
CA SER A 36 17.34 0.00 -23.26
C SER A 36 17.26 1.32 -22.48
N PRO A 37 17.16 1.26 -21.14
CA PRO A 37 17.09 2.46 -20.31
C PRO A 37 18.42 3.19 -20.18
N ALA A 38 18.35 4.49 -19.94
CA ALA A 38 19.37 5.23 -19.20
C ALA A 38 19.18 4.99 -17.69
N ILE A 39 20.16 4.36 -17.06
CA ILE A 39 20.21 4.25 -15.60
C ILE A 39 20.72 5.58 -15.04
N GLY A 40 19.86 6.22 -14.27
CA GLY A 40 20.11 7.55 -13.70
C GLY A 40 20.71 7.49 -12.30
N GLN A 41 20.39 8.49 -11.49
CA GLN A 41 20.93 8.65 -10.15
C GLN A 41 20.54 7.49 -9.22
N LEU A 42 21.44 7.10 -8.32
CA LEU A 42 21.10 6.30 -7.15
C LEU A 42 20.14 7.10 -6.24
N LEU A 43 18.94 6.55 -6.03
CA LEU A 43 17.89 7.14 -5.20
C LEU A 43 18.01 6.70 -3.74
N TRP A 44 18.34 5.44 -3.52
CA TRP A 44 18.48 4.85 -2.20
C TRP A 44 19.31 3.57 -2.27
N SER A 45 20.03 3.26 -1.19
CA SER A 45 20.65 1.95 -1.02
C SER A 45 20.71 1.50 0.42
N GLU A 46 20.79 0.18 0.58
CA GLU A 46 21.25 -0.50 1.79
C GLU A 46 22.45 -1.36 1.42
N GLU A 47 23.59 -1.07 2.02
CA GLU A 47 24.88 -1.73 1.74
C GLU A 47 25.26 -2.74 2.84
N PHE A 48 24.44 -2.87 3.89
CA PHE A 48 24.63 -3.85 4.97
C PHE A 48 26.04 -3.85 5.61
N ASN A 49 26.71 -2.70 5.63
CA ASN A 49 28.06 -2.55 6.18
C ASN A 49 28.08 -2.14 7.66
N GLY A 50 26.90 -1.84 8.24
CA GLY A 50 26.75 -1.43 9.64
C GLY A 50 27.14 -2.52 10.65
N PRO A 51 27.18 -2.19 11.96
CA PRO A 51 27.44 -3.19 13.00
C PRO A 51 26.26 -4.15 13.20
N SER A 52 25.04 -3.75 12.82
CA SER A 52 23.80 -4.51 12.95
C SER A 52 22.78 -4.07 11.90
N LEU A 53 21.65 -4.78 11.80
CA LEU A 53 20.53 -4.38 10.96
C LEU A 53 19.99 -3.00 11.38
N ASP A 54 19.79 -2.10 10.41
CA ASP A 54 19.22 -0.78 10.68
C ASP A 54 17.70 -0.88 10.89
N ALA A 55 17.28 -0.80 12.15
CA ALA A 55 15.87 -0.88 12.54
C ALA A 55 15.02 0.29 12.03
N SER A 56 15.63 1.41 11.61
CA SER A 56 14.90 2.52 10.97
C SER A 56 14.47 2.19 9.54
N ARG A 57 15.08 1.17 8.92
CA ARG A 57 14.82 0.73 7.55
C ARG A 57 14.14 -0.63 7.46
N TRP A 58 14.47 -1.52 8.40
CA TRP A 58 14.07 -2.92 8.36
C TRP A 58 13.39 -3.37 9.64
N THR A 59 12.39 -4.24 9.50
CA THR A 59 11.75 -4.97 10.60
C THR A 59 12.08 -6.45 10.43
N ALA A 60 12.59 -7.10 11.48
CA ALA A 60 12.75 -8.55 11.48
C ALA A 60 11.46 -9.22 11.97
N THR A 61 11.02 -10.25 11.25
CA THR A 61 9.83 -11.02 11.61
C THR A 61 10.13 -11.98 12.75
N ASP A 62 9.18 -12.09 13.68
CA ASP A 62 9.18 -13.06 14.77
C ASP A 62 7.86 -13.85 14.73
N GLY A 63 7.92 -15.13 14.34
CA GLY A 63 6.76 -16.01 14.26
C GLY A 63 6.72 -16.92 13.03
N ASN A 64 5.63 -17.67 12.92
CA ASN A 64 5.35 -18.64 11.85
C ASN A 64 4.06 -18.29 11.06
N GLY A 65 3.59 -17.05 11.19
CA GLY A 65 2.41 -16.52 10.53
C GLY A 65 1.09 -16.72 11.28
N CYS A 66 1.03 -17.61 12.28
CA CYS A 66 -0.20 -17.82 13.06
C CYS A 66 -0.65 -16.57 13.84
N GLN A 67 0.29 -15.72 14.25
CA GLN A 67 0.03 -14.46 14.95
C GLN A 67 -0.75 -13.43 14.11
N ILE A 68 -0.78 -13.61 12.78
CA ILE A 68 -1.56 -12.80 11.84
C ILE A 68 -2.66 -13.64 11.14
N ASN A 69 -3.04 -14.77 11.75
CA ASN A 69 -4.02 -15.71 11.20
C ASN A 69 -3.65 -16.26 9.81
N LEU A 70 -2.35 -16.38 9.54
CA LEU A 70 -1.79 -16.88 8.29
C LEU A 70 -0.68 -17.91 8.60
N CYS A 71 -1.01 -18.95 9.36
CA CYS A 71 -0.06 -20.01 9.74
C CYS A 71 0.68 -20.58 8.52
N GLY A 72 2.00 -20.77 8.65
CA GLY A 72 2.87 -21.18 7.53
C GLY A 72 2.94 -20.15 6.41
N TYR A 73 2.64 -18.88 6.73
CA TYR A 73 2.61 -17.72 5.83
C TYR A 73 1.77 -17.92 4.55
N GLY A 74 0.77 -18.80 4.59
CA GLY A 74 -0.10 -19.11 3.45
C GLY A 74 0.48 -20.16 2.50
N ASN A 75 1.74 -20.54 2.70
CA ASN A 75 2.47 -21.48 1.85
C ASN A 75 2.84 -22.79 2.57
N ALA A 76 2.31 -23.04 3.76
CA ALA A 76 2.68 -24.19 4.59
C ALA A 76 4.20 -24.26 4.90
N GLU A 77 4.83 -23.08 5.06
CA GLU A 77 6.22 -22.93 5.50
C GLU A 77 6.46 -23.65 6.85
N LEU A 78 7.64 -24.27 7.01
CA LEU A 78 7.96 -25.16 8.14
C LEU A 78 8.79 -24.49 9.23
N GLU A 79 9.37 -23.33 8.95
CA GLU A 79 10.20 -22.57 9.88
C GLU A 79 9.39 -21.67 10.81
N TYR A 80 10.04 -21.31 11.91
CA TYR A 80 9.71 -20.14 12.71
C TYR A 80 10.72 -19.04 12.35
N TYR A 81 10.27 -17.91 11.80
CA TYR A 81 11.15 -16.76 11.60
C TYR A 81 11.51 -16.13 12.95
N SER A 82 12.79 -15.84 13.16
CA SER A 82 13.27 -15.18 14.38
C SER A 82 14.29 -14.09 14.05
N PRO A 83 14.26 -12.94 14.76
CA PRO A 83 15.30 -11.92 14.64
C PRO A 83 16.72 -12.44 14.93
N ASN A 84 16.87 -13.50 15.73
CA ASN A 84 18.17 -14.11 16.05
C ASN A 84 18.83 -14.81 14.86
N ASN A 85 18.07 -15.08 13.79
CA ASN A 85 18.57 -15.68 12.57
C ASN A 85 19.02 -14.63 11.54
N VAL A 86 18.99 -13.34 11.90
CA VAL A 86 19.37 -12.21 11.06
C VAL A 86 20.55 -11.46 11.69
N SER A 87 21.61 -11.23 10.91
CA SER A 87 22.79 -10.49 11.39
C SER A 87 23.52 -9.79 10.24
N ILE A 88 24.43 -8.88 10.56
CA ILE A 88 25.41 -8.37 9.60
C ILE A 88 26.75 -9.07 9.85
N ALA A 89 27.21 -9.86 8.89
CA ALA A 89 28.35 -10.76 9.05
C ALA A 89 29.32 -10.72 7.87
N ASP A 90 30.56 -11.14 8.12
CA ASP A 90 31.54 -11.38 7.06
C ASP A 90 31.09 -12.55 6.16
N VAL A 91 31.33 -12.41 4.86
CA VAL A 91 30.96 -13.42 3.87
C VAL A 91 32.09 -14.46 3.74
N PRO A 92 31.84 -15.76 4.00
CA PRO A 92 32.90 -16.77 4.12
C PRO A 92 33.60 -17.08 2.78
N PHE A 93 32.96 -16.79 1.64
CA PHE A 93 33.49 -17.04 0.31
C PHE A 93 33.92 -15.75 -0.42
N GLU A 94 33.81 -14.58 0.20
CA GLU A 94 34.22 -13.30 -0.37
C GLU A 94 34.89 -12.43 0.71
N PRO A 95 36.20 -12.62 0.96
CA PRO A 95 36.93 -11.89 1.99
C PRO A 95 36.85 -10.36 1.80
N GLY A 96 36.58 -9.64 2.89
CA GLY A 96 36.42 -8.19 2.89
C GLY A 96 35.00 -7.70 2.61
N THR A 97 34.08 -8.60 2.27
CA THR A 97 32.65 -8.28 2.12
C THR A 97 31.89 -8.59 3.41
N ARG A 98 31.09 -7.64 3.86
CA ARG A 98 30.08 -7.80 4.92
C ARG A 98 28.70 -7.73 4.28
N ALA A 99 27.77 -8.52 4.78
CA ALA A 99 26.44 -8.65 4.19
C ALA A 99 25.41 -8.92 5.28
N LEU A 100 24.14 -8.70 4.93
CA LEU A 100 23.02 -9.27 5.68
C LEU A 100 23.08 -10.80 5.56
N ALA A 101 23.22 -11.49 6.67
CA ALA A 101 23.16 -12.94 6.79
C ALA A 101 21.80 -13.35 7.35
N ILE A 102 21.03 -14.09 6.54
CA ILE A 102 19.77 -14.74 6.93
C ILE A 102 20.01 -16.25 7.00
N ARG A 103 19.93 -16.83 8.19
CA ARG A 103 20.38 -18.20 8.47
C ARG A 103 19.23 -19.13 8.84
N ALA A 104 18.97 -20.15 8.01
CA ALA A 104 18.09 -21.25 8.36
C ALA A 104 18.84 -22.30 9.19
N GLN A 105 18.19 -22.89 10.21
CA GLN A 105 18.81 -23.84 11.13
C GLN A 105 17.85 -24.94 11.58
N ASN A 106 18.42 -26.10 11.98
CA ASN A 106 17.72 -27.11 12.76
C ASN A 106 17.60 -26.63 14.21
N GLN A 107 16.48 -26.00 14.55
CA GLN A 107 16.21 -25.48 15.88
C GLN A 107 14.71 -25.51 16.12
N THR A 108 14.30 -26.16 17.21
CA THR A 108 12.88 -26.26 17.56
C THR A 108 12.42 -25.03 18.32
N VAL A 109 11.36 -24.39 17.84
CA VAL A 109 10.61 -23.32 18.51
C VAL A 109 9.12 -23.65 18.41
N GLY A 110 8.48 -23.95 19.54
CA GLY A 110 7.10 -24.45 19.55
C GLY A 110 6.99 -25.75 18.74
N SER A 111 6.11 -25.78 17.74
CA SER A 111 5.91 -26.93 16.84
C SER A 111 6.80 -26.91 15.60
N ASN A 112 7.50 -25.82 15.32
CA ASN A 112 8.40 -25.70 14.18
C ASN A 112 9.77 -26.28 14.56
N VAL A 113 10.34 -27.13 13.71
CA VAL A 113 11.66 -27.77 13.95
C VAL A 113 12.82 -27.05 13.23
N PHE A 114 12.49 -26.00 12.47
CA PHE A 114 13.46 -25.11 11.85
C PHE A 114 13.23 -23.67 12.33
N THR A 115 14.31 -22.90 12.40
CA THR A 115 14.27 -21.44 12.48
C THR A 115 14.91 -20.83 11.25
N SER A 116 14.49 -19.63 10.88
CA SER A 116 15.12 -18.83 9.83
C SER A 116 14.89 -17.33 10.03
N GLY A 117 15.26 -16.49 9.08
CA GLY A 117 15.04 -15.05 9.13
C GLY A 117 14.21 -14.52 7.96
N LYS A 118 13.44 -13.47 8.25
CA LYS A 118 12.70 -12.65 7.30
C LYS A 118 12.77 -11.20 7.75
N ILE A 119 13.08 -10.30 6.84
CA ILE A 119 13.02 -8.86 7.07
C ILE A 119 12.17 -8.16 6.01
N ASP A 120 11.54 -7.05 6.39
CA ASP A 120 10.79 -6.19 5.47
C ASP A 120 11.02 -4.70 5.76
N SER A 121 10.72 -3.86 4.77
CA SER A 121 10.78 -2.40 4.89
C SER A 121 9.40 -1.72 5.01
N HIS A 122 8.36 -2.45 5.42
CA HIS A 122 6.99 -1.94 5.50
C HIS A 122 6.91 -0.71 6.41
N GLY A 123 6.31 0.38 5.89
CA GLY A 123 6.21 1.66 6.58
C GLY A 123 7.54 2.41 6.79
N LYS A 124 8.66 1.92 6.23
CA LYS A 124 10.01 2.46 6.42
C LYS A 124 10.68 2.89 5.13
N VAL A 125 10.74 2.01 4.12
CA VAL A 125 11.28 2.32 2.79
C VAL A 125 10.27 1.84 1.75
N GLN A 126 9.83 2.77 0.90
CA GLN A 126 8.83 2.53 -0.14
C GLN A 126 9.41 2.97 -1.48
N VAL A 127 9.35 2.10 -2.47
CA VAL A 127 9.91 2.29 -3.82
C VAL A 127 8.76 2.31 -4.82
N GLN A 128 8.77 3.27 -5.73
CA GLN A 128 7.85 3.30 -6.86
C GLN A 128 8.65 3.56 -8.13
N TYR A 129 8.64 2.57 -9.04
CA TYR A 129 9.40 2.56 -10.30
C TYR A 129 10.92 2.66 -10.11
N GLY A 130 11.65 2.67 -11.23
CA GLY A 130 13.10 2.74 -11.26
C GLY A 130 13.74 1.41 -11.63
N MET A 131 15.04 1.29 -11.40
CA MET A 131 15.77 0.04 -11.45
C MET A 131 16.14 -0.39 -10.02
N ILE A 132 15.62 -1.52 -9.58
CA ILE A 132 15.92 -2.14 -8.29
C ILE A 132 16.93 -3.25 -8.54
N GLU A 133 18.04 -3.22 -7.81
CA GLU A 133 19.14 -4.18 -7.92
C GLU A 133 19.38 -4.83 -6.55
N ILE A 134 19.41 -6.16 -6.51
CA ILE A 134 19.73 -6.95 -5.31
C ILE A 134 20.92 -7.85 -5.64
N ARG A 135 22.05 -7.66 -4.95
CA ARG A 135 23.18 -8.58 -5.00
C ARG A 135 23.11 -9.53 -3.82
N MET A 136 22.87 -10.81 -4.10
CA MET A 136 22.70 -11.82 -3.07
C MET A 136 23.25 -13.19 -3.47
N SER A 137 23.58 -13.99 -2.46
CA SER A 137 23.97 -15.38 -2.55
C SER A 137 22.95 -16.25 -1.83
N THR A 138 22.58 -17.36 -2.44
CA THR A 138 21.77 -18.39 -1.78
C THR A 138 22.65 -19.49 -1.19
N PRO A 139 22.20 -20.21 -0.15
CA PRO A 139 22.83 -21.47 0.22
C PRO A 139 22.56 -22.54 -0.85
N ASN A 140 23.15 -23.73 -0.69
CA ASN A 140 22.69 -24.90 -1.43
C ASN A 140 21.23 -25.17 -1.03
N VAL A 141 20.30 -24.94 -1.96
CA VAL A 141 18.87 -24.98 -1.63
C VAL A 141 18.32 -26.40 -1.52
N ALA A 142 18.96 -27.36 -2.22
CA ALA A 142 18.52 -28.75 -2.40
C ALA A 142 16.98 -28.89 -2.39
N THR A 143 16.44 -29.89 -1.68
CA THR A 143 15.02 -29.89 -1.35
C THR A 143 14.82 -29.16 -0.02
N GLY A 144 14.05 -28.08 -0.07
CA GLY A 144 13.42 -27.50 1.12
C GLY A 144 13.96 -26.15 1.57
N LEU A 145 14.99 -25.54 0.99
CA LEU A 145 15.26 -24.11 1.23
C LEU A 145 14.68 -23.26 0.12
N TRP A 146 14.09 -22.13 0.50
CA TRP A 146 13.42 -21.19 -0.40
C TRP A 146 13.86 -19.75 -0.07
N PRO A 147 15.00 -19.29 -0.60
CA PRO A 147 15.39 -17.88 -0.54
C PRO A 147 14.55 -17.04 -1.49
N ALA A 148 14.17 -15.84 -1.04
CA ALA A 148 13.43 -14.87 -1.83
C ALA A 148 13.91 -13.42 -1.60
N GLY A 149 13.98 -12.67 -2.70
CA GLY A 149 14.08 -11.22 -2.72
C GLY A 149 12.92 -10.64 -3.51
N TRP A 150 12.01 -9.96 -2.82
CA TRP A 150 10.68 -9.66 -3.34
C TRP A 150 10.11 -8.38 -2.74
N MET A 151 8.94 -8.00 -3.21
CA MET A 151 8.28 -6.75 -2.84
C MET A 151 6.77 -6.95 -2.71
N LEU A 152 6.15 -6.23 -1.79
CA LEU A 152 4.69 -6.12 -1.64
C LEU A 152 4.26 -4.66 -1.75
N GLY A 153 3.08 -4.41 -2.33
CA GLY A 153 2.57 -3.05 -2.44
C GLY A 153 2.20 -2.47 -1.08
N THR A 154 2.33 -1.15 -0.95
CA THR A 154 2.05 -0.42 0.31
C THR A 154 0.56 -0.23 0.56
N SER A 155 -0.29 -0.65 -0.38
CA SER A 155 -1.74 -0.66 -0.19
C SER A 155 -2.09 -1.55 1.01
N PRO A 156 -2.92 -1.07 1.94
CA PRO A 156 -3.40 -1.89 3.06
C PRO A 156 -4.51 -2.87 2.64
N GLN A 157 -4.89 -2.92 1.36
CA GLN A 157 -5.84 -3.90 0.87
C GLN A 157 -5.27 -5.32 1.00
N THR A 158 -6.14 -6.29 1.25
CA THR A 158 -5.74 -7.68 1.36
C THR A 158 -5.11 -8.18 0.06
N TRP A 159 -4.03 -8.94 0.18
CA TRP A 159 -3.43 -9.67 -0.93
C TRP A 159 -4.48 -10.52 -1.67
N PRO A 160 -4.47 -10.58 -3.02
CA PRO A 160 -3.44 -10.06 -3.94
C PRO A 160 -3.73 -8.64 -4.46
N ARG A 161 -4.64 -7.87 -3.84
CA ARG A 161 -5.00 -6.52 -4.33
C ARG A 161 -3.89 -5.49 -4.10
N ASN A 162 -3.09 -5.66 -3.05
CA ASN A 162 -1.91 -4.83 -2.83
C ASN A 162 -0.77 -5.12 -3.82
N GLY A 163 -0.78 -6.28 -4.48
CA GLY A 163 0.22 -6.66 -5.47
C GLY A 163 1.53 -7.18 -4.86
N GLU A 164 2.16 -8.10 -5.59
CA GLU A 164 3.41 -8.77 -5.22
C GLU A 164 4.35 -8.82 -6.43
N ILE A 165 5.63 -8.53 -6.19
CA ILE A 165 6.69 -8.57 -7.20
C ILE A 165 7.86 -9.39 -6.65
N ASP A 166 8.01 -10.60 -7.17
CA ASP A 166 9.10 -11.50 -6.82
C ASP A 166 10.24 -11.28 -7.81
N ILE A 167 11.27 -10.54 -7.37
CA ILE A 167 12.45 -10.25 -8.20
C ILE A 167 13.27 -11.53 -8.38
N MET A 168 13.33 -12.34 -7.32
CA MET A 168 14.14 -13.55 -7.28
C MET A 168 13.57 -14.55 -6.27
N GLU A 169 13.35 -15.79 -6.72
CA GLU A 169 13.06 -16.95 -5.87
C GLU A 169 13.84 -18.19 -6.35
N MET A 170 14.33 -19.00 -5.41
CA MET A 170 14.94 -20.31 -5.69
C MET A 170 14.40 -21.41 -4.77
N GLY A 171 14.63 -22.69 -5.12
CA GLY A 171 14.13 -23.84 -4.33
C GLY A 171 12.92 -24.54 -4.94
N HIS A 172 12.46 -24.07 -6.10
CA HIS A 172 11.31 -24.57 -6.85
C HIS A 172 11.22 -26.11 -6.91
N LYS A 173 9.99 -26.63 -6.78
CA LYS A 173 9.63 -28.03 -6.99
C LYS A 173 10.24 -28.65 -8.25
N ALA A 174 10.54 -29.94 -8.20
CA ALA A 174 11.08 -30.71 -9.31
C ALA A 174 10.24 -30.64 -10.59
N SER A 175 8.91 -30.52 -10.48
CA SER A 175 8.02 -30.37 -11.64
C SER A 175 8.30 -29.08 -12.42
N ALA A 176 8.39 -27.94 -11.75
CA ALA A 176 8.71 -26.65 -12.37
C ALA A 176 10.11 -26.67 -13.01
N ARG A 177 11.10 -27.23 -12.30
CA ARG A 177 12.47 -27.38 -12.81
C ARG A 177 12.54 -28.27 -14.05
N THR A 178 11.81 -29.39 -14.05
CA THR A 178 11.73 -30.32 -15.18
C THR A 178 11.11 -29.65 -16.40
N ALA A 179 10.03 -28.88 -16.22
CA ALA A 179 9.40 -28.12 -17.30
C ALA A 179 10.36 -27.09 -17.93
N ALA A 180 11.27 -26.53 -17.13
CA ALA A 180 12.29 -25.59 -17.57
C ALA A 180 13.60 -26.23 -18.06
N GLY A 181 13.73 -27.56 -17.99
CA GLY A 181 14.97 -28.26 -18.34
C GLY A 181 16.14 -28.00 -17.39
N SER A 182 15.87 -27.60 -16.13
CA SER A 182 16.93 -27.29 -15.18
C SER A 182 17.53 -28.53 -14.52
N PRO A 183 18.87 -28.64 -14.46
CA PRO A 183 19.54 -29.83 -13.93
C PRO A 183 19.42 -29.98 -12.40
N SER A 184 19.24 -28.87 -11.66
CA SER A 184 19.18 -28.90 -10.19
C SER A 184 18.43 -27.68 -9.64
N ALA A 185 17.99 -27.73 -8.38
CA ALA A 185 17.39 -26.58 -7.72
C ALA A 185 18.35 -25.38 -7.57
N ASN A 186 19.66 -25.62 -7.56
CA ASN A 186 20.68 -24.56 -7.52
C ASN A 186 20.96 -23.92 -8.90
N ASN A 187 20.39 -24.47 -9.97
CA ASN A 187 20.50 -23.97 -11.35
C ASN A 187 19.16 -23.42 -11.84
N PHE A 188 18.27 -23.02 -10.95
CA PHE A 188 16.96 -22.50 -11.30
C PHE A 188 16.60 -21.33 -10.41
N VAL A 189 16.40 -20.17 -11.03
CA VAL A 189 15.88 -18.98 -10.37
C VAL A 189 14.68 -18.47 -11.14
N GLY A 190 13.62 -18.14 -10.42
CA GLY A 190 12.37 -17.60 -10.96
C GLY A 190 12.13 -16.17 -10.49
N SER A 191 11.24 -15.49 -11.21
CA SER A 191 10.61 -14.22 -10.84
C SER A 191 9.11 -14.33 -11.03
N ASN A 192 8.32 -13.50 -10.40
CA ASN A 192 6.87 -13.56 -10.53
C ASN A 192 6.26 -12.19 -10.24
N VAL A 193 5.05 -11.99 -10.75
CA VAL A 193 4.23 -10.84 -10.42
C VAL A 193 2.84 -11.38 -10.17
N ILE A 194 2.29 -11.08 -8.99
CA ILE A 194 0.97 -11.52 -8.57
C ILE A 194 0.11 -10.29 -8.28
N THR A 195 -1.06 -10.24 -8.91
CA THR A 195 -2.04 -9.18 -8.69
C THR A 195 -3.45 -9.75 -8.65
N TRP A 196 -4.39 -9.03 -8.04
CA TRP A 196 -5.79 -9.35 -8.16
C TRP A 196 -6.29 -9.09 -9.59
N GLN A 197 -6.96 -10.08 -10.18
CA GLN A 197 -7.67 -9.92 -11.45
C GLN A 197 -9.01 -10.63 -11.39
N GLN A 198 -10.07 -9.98 -11.86
CA GLN A 198 -11.42 -10.58 -11.89
C GLN A 198 -11.44 -11.91 -12.67
N ALA A 199 -10.67 -12.00 -13.76
CA ALA A 199 -10.57 -13.20 -14.58
C ALA A 199 -9.91 -14.40 -13.86
N ALA A 200 -9.15 -14.15 -12.79
CA ALA A 200 -8.52 -15.18 -11.99
C ALA A 200 -9.43 -15.70 -10.85
N CYS A 201 -10.57 -15.06 -10.60
CA CYS A 201 -11.57 -15.50 -9.63
C CYS A 201 -12.31 -16.76 -10.13
N VAL A 202 -11.70 -17.93 -9.97
CA VAL A 202 -12.26 -19.22 -10.39
C VAL A 202 -12.25 -20.22 -9.22
N PRO A 203 -13.07 -21.29 -9.25
CA PRO A 203 -13.01 -22.33 -8.22
C PRO A 203 -11.59 -22.89 -8.05
N GLY A 204 -11.08 -22.91 -6.82
CA GLY A 204 -9.69 -23.28 -6.50
C GLY A 204 -8.69 -22.12 -6.54
N ASN A 205 -9.12 -20.91 -6.91
CA ASN A 205 -8.35 -19.67 -6.79
C ASN A 205 -9.25 -18.55 -6.24
N GLU A 206 -9.80 -18.77 -5.05
CA GLU A 206 -10.74 -17.85 -4.39
C GLU A 206 -10.12 -16.49 -4.04
N SER A 207 -8.78 -16.42 -3.94
CA SER A 207 -8.05 -15.16 -3.77
C SER A 207 -8.04 -14.29 -5.03
N CYS A 208 -8.39 -14.88 -6.19
CA CYS A 208 -8.27 -14.27 -7.51
C CYS A 208 -6.84 -13.80 -7.84
N ALA A 209 -5.84 -14.52 -7.34
CA ALA A 209 -4.43 -14.23 -7.62
C ALA A 209 -4.11 -14.59 -9.07
N ALA A 210 -3.80 -13.57 -9.88
CA ALA A 210 -3.25 -13.75 -11.21
C ALA A 210 -1.73 -13.68 -11.13
N SER A 211 -1.08 -14.82 -11.34
CA SER A 211 0.37 -14.95 -11.37
C SER A 211 0.87 -14.96 -12.81
N THR A 212 1.91 -14.18 -13.09
CA THR A 212 2.58 -14.19 -14.39
C THR A 212 3.40 -15.46 -14.63
N ALA A 213 3.82 -16.18 -13.58
CA ALA A 213 4.45 -17.49 -13.69
C ALA A 213 3.52 -18.60 -14.22
N TRP A 214 2.20 -18.35 -14.31
CA TRP A 214 1.28 -19.31 -14.88
C TRP A 214 1.47 -19.42 -16.40
N GLN A 215 2.02 -20.55 -16.84
CA GLN A 215 2.22 -20.91 -18.26
C GLN A 215 3.07 -19.91 -19.07
N THR A 216 3.85 -19.08 -18.41
CA THR A 216 4.78 -18.14 -19.04
C THR A 216 6.18 -18.40 -18.50
N LYS A 217 7.19 -18.34 -19.36
CA LYS A 217 8.58 -18.43 -18.92
C LYS A 217 8.92 -17.23 -18.05
N ASN A 218 9.40 -17.49 -16.84
CA ASN A 218 9.69 -16.51 -15.82
C ASN A 218 11.01 -16.80 -15.07
N TRP A 219 11.96 -17.47 -15.73
CA TRP A 219 13.14 -18.03 -15.07
C TRP A 219 14.43 -17.86 -15.87
N TYR A 220 15.55 -18.04 -15.17
CA TYR A 220 16.89 -18.23 -15.74
C TYR A 220 17.48 -19.57 -15.27
N VAL A 221 18.07 -20.32 -16.20
CA VAL A 221 18.75 -21.62 -15.95
C VAL A 221 20.20 -21.52 -16.40
N PRO A 222 21.15 -21.28 -15.46
CA PRO A 222 22.57 -21.28 -15.76
C PRO A 222 23.14 -22.70 -15.84
N ALA A 223 24.23 -22.85 -16.59
CA ALA A 223 25.02 -24.09 -16.62
C ALA A 223 25.74 -24.35 -15.28
N THR A 224 26.12 -23.29 -14.56
CA THR A 224 26.79 -23.38 -13.26
C THR A 224 25.83 -23.02 -12.13
N SER A 225 25.96 -23.70 -10.99
CA SER A 225 25.17 -23.41 -9.79
C SER A 225 25.23 -21.93 -9.39
N LEU A 226 24.09 -21.38 -8.97
CA LEU A 226 23.97 -20.04 -8.38
C LEU A 226 24.23 -20.06 -6.86
N ALA A 227 24.19 -21.23 -6.22
CA ALA A 227 24.42 -21.35 -4.79
C ALA A 227 25.86 -21.03 -4.37
N ASN A 228 26.00 -20.47 -3.16
CA ASN A 228 27.26 -20.13 -2.48
C ASN A 228 28.17 -19.16 -3.24
N ARG A 229 27.59 -18.24 -4.01
CA ARG A 229 28.26 -17.10 -4.64
C ARG A 229 27.28 -15.97 -4.84
N PHE A 230 27.79 -14.75 -4.93
CA PHE A 230 26.94 -13.61 -5.25
C PHE A 230 26.51 -13.60 -6.71
N VAL A 231 25.23 -13.30 -6.90
CA VAL A 231 24.56 -13.08 -8.17
C VAL A 231 23.73 -11.81 -8.02
N THR A 232 23.56 -11.05 -9.11
CA THR A 232 22.79 -9.80 -9.06
C THR A 232 21.48 -9.99 -9.80
N TYR A 233 20.38 -9.55 -9.19
CA TYR A 233 19.03 -9.64 -9.73
C TYR A 233 18.48 -8.24 -9.89
N ARG A 234 17.91 -7.94 -11.06
CA ARG A 234 17.39 -6.59 -11.36
C ARG A 234 15.93 -6.64 -11.76
N LEU A 235 15.21 -5.63 -11.28
CA LEU A 235 13.89 -5.25 -11.74
C LEU A 235 13.97 -3.86 -12.37
N TYR A 236 13.61 -3.76 -13.64
CA TYR A 236 13.36 -2.49 -14.32
C TYR A 236 11.85 -2.27 -14.33
N TRP A 237 11.38 -1.18 -13.75
CA TRP A 237 9.96 -0.95 -13.53
C TRP A 237 9.57 0.49 -13.86
N THR A 238 8.56 0.63 -14.72
CA THR A 238 7.89 1.88 -15.06
C THR A 238 6.40 1.75 -14.79
N GLU A 239 5.63 2.80 -15.00
CA GLU A 239 4.17 2.77 -14.91
C GLU A 239 3.48 1.88 -15.95
N SER A 240 4.21 1.41 -16.96
CA SER A 240 3.65 0.70 -18.12
C SER A 240 4.29 -0.67 -18.39
N GLN A 241 5.55 -0.89 -17.98
CA GLN A 241 6.28 -2.13 -18.25
C GLN A 241 7.24 -2.50 -17.11
N MET A 242 7.52 -3.80 -17.02
CA MET A 242 8.47 -4.42 -16.12
C MET A 242 9.41 -5.37 -16.87
N ARG A 243 10.68 -5.45 -16.46
CA ARG A 243 11.64 -6.42 -16.97
C ARG A 243 12.46 -6.97 -15.81
N PHE A 244 12.64 -8.29 -15.80
CA PHE A 244 13.37 -9.02 -14.76
C PHE A 244 14.59 -9.67 -15.36
N THR A 245 15.74 -9.48 -14.73
CA THR A 245 16.99 -10.04 -15.21
C THR A 245 17.84 -10.62 -14.09
N THR A 246 18.67 -11.60 -14.46
CA THR A 246 19.78 -12.10 -13.66
C THR A 246 21.08 -11.64 -14.31
N VAL A 247 21.93 -10.92 -13.59
CA VAL A 247 23.31 -10.67 -14.00
C VAL A 247 24.21 -11.74 -13.39
N ASP A 248 24.63 -12.68 -14.24
CA ASP A 248 25.46 -13.82 -13.89
C ASP A 248 26.81 -13.71 -14.60
N ASN A 249 27.91 -13.67 -13.82
CA ASN A 249 29.26 -13.47 -14.32
C ASN A 249 29.42 -12.25 -15.25
N GLY A 250 28.72 -11.16 -14.92
CA GLY A 250 28.75 -9.90 -15.68
C GLY A 250 27.89 -9.89 -16.94
N VAL A 251 27.19 -10.98 -17.27
CA VAL A 251 26.25 -11.05 -18.38
C VAL A 251 24.83 -10.97 -17.85
N GLU A 252 24.02 -10.10 -18.44
CA GLU A 252 22.62 -9.91 -18.04
C GLU A 252 21.69 -10.79 -18.88
N HIS A 253 20.85 -11.57 -18.20
CA HIS A 253 19.94 -12.55 -18.79
C HIS A 253 18.49 -12.24 -18.43
N ASP A 254 17.62 -12.17 -19.43
CA ASP A 254 16.18 -11.98 -19.22
C ASP A 254 15.52 -13.26 -18.68
N MET A 255 14.72 -13.11 -17.61
CA MET A 255 13.93 -14.21 -17.06
C MET A 255 12.64 -14.45 -17.87
N TYR A 256 12.05 -13.39 -18.43
CA TYR A 256 10.90 -13.45 -19.34
C TYR A 256 11.36 -13.34 -20.80
N ASP A 257 10.54 -13.81 -21.74
CA ASP A 257 10.86 -13.68 -23.18
C ASP A 257 10.66 -12.25 -23.72
N ALA A 258 9.85 -11.45 -23.02
CA ALA A 258 9.65 -10.04 -23.29
C ALA A 258 9.30 -9.29 -21.99
N PRO A 259 9.44 -7.96 -21.95
CA PRO A 259 8.94 -7.17 -20.82
C PRO A 259 7.46 -7.40 -20.56
N LEU A 260 7.10 -7.48 -19.28
CA LEU A 260 5.72 -7.62 -18.84
C LEU A 260 5.00 -6.26 -18.87
N PRO A 261 3.73 -6.21 -19.30
CA PRO A 261 2.93 -5.00 -19.17
C PRO A 261 2.50 -4.78 -17.71
N VAL A 262 2.47 -3.52 -17.28
CA VAL A 262 1.81 -3.12 -16.03
C VAL A 262 0.30 -3.04 -16.30
N ASN A 263 -0.44 -4.07 -15.90
CA ASN A 263 -1.87 -4.25 -16.16
C ASN A 263 -2.74 -4.17 -14.89
N SER A 264 -2.16 -3.67 -13.80
CA SER A 264 -2.85 -3.48 -12.52
C SER A 264 -2.43 -2.15 -11.92
N THR A 265 -3.39 -1.44 -11.35
CA THR A 265 -3.15 -0.22 -10.57
C THR A 265 -2.32 -0.49 -9.31
N ALA A 266 -2.32 -1.73 -8.80
CA ALA A 266 -1.46 -2.11 -7.68
C ALA A 266 0.01 -1.91 -8.05
N LEU A 267 0.41 -2.32 -9.25
CA LEU A 267 1.75 -2.15 -9.83
C LEU A 267 2.05 -0.71 -10.28
N GLN A 268 1.12 0.22 -10.06
CA GLN A 268 1.33 1.66 -10.26
C GLN A 268 1.47 2.39 -8.92
N ALA A 269 1.32 1.70 -7.78
CA ALA A 269 1.54 2.23 -6.45
C ALA A 269 2.96 1.89 -5.93
N PRO A 270 3.42 2.52 -4.83
CA PRO A 270 4.67 2.15 -4.16
C PRO A 270 4.64 0.74 -3.56
N PHE A 271 5.82 0.13 -3.45
CA PHE A 271 6.08 -1.18 -2.85
C PHE A 271 7.15 -1.09 -1.76
N TYR A 272 7.12 -1.99 -0.79
CA TYR A 272 8.19 -2.19 0.19
C TYR A 272 8.93 -3.51 -0.08
N LEU A 273 10.17 -3.60 0.39
CA LEU A 273 11.08 -4.72 0.13
C LEU A 273 10.92 -5.80 1.19
N LEU A 274 11.11 -7.06 0.79
CA LEU A 274 11.18 -8.23 1.67
C LEU A 274 12.35 -9.13 1.26
N LEU A 275 13.04 -9.67 2.28
CA LEU A 275 14.14 -10.62 2.12
C LEU A 275 13.95 -11.75 3.14
N ASN A 276 13.87 -13.00 2.69
CA ASN A 276 13.74 -14.15 3.58
C ASN A 276 14.36 -15.43 3.01
N LEU A 277 14.56 -16.40 3.91
CA LEU A 277 14.94 -17.76 3.59
C LEU A 277 13.93 -18.71 4.22
N ALA A 278 12.87 -19.06 3.50
CA ALA A 278 11.87 -20.02 3.96
C ALA A 278 12.42 -21.47 3.97
N VAL A 279 11.76 -22.35 4.71
CA VAL A 279 12.05 -23.78 4.77
C VAL A 279 10.78 -24.59 4.47
N GLY A 280 10.82 -25.42 3.43
CA GLY A 280 9.71 -26.31 3.04
C GLY A 280 8.59 -25.57 2.30
N GLY A 281 7.35 -25.95 2.58
CA GLY A 281 6.15 -25.33 2.01
C GLY A 281 5.80 -25.75 0.59
N ASN A 282 4.67 -25.24 0.11
CA ASN A 282 4.03 -25.56 -1.16
C ASN A 282 4.85 -25.16 -2.39
N PHE A 283 5.87 -24.31 -2.21
CA PHE A 283 6.80 -23.90 -3.26
C PHE A 283 7.91 -24.92 -3.52
N THR A 284 8.24 -25.75 -2.52
CA THR A 284 9.30 -26.77 -2.58
C THR A 284 8.72 -28.19 -2.55
N ASP A 285 9.53 -29.22 -2.76
CA ASP A 285 9.09 -30.63 -2.63
C ASP A 285 9.02 -31.10 -1.16
N ALA A 286 9.28 -30.24 -0.17
CA ALA A 286 9.26 -30.58 1.25
C ALA A 286 8.02 -30.03 1.98
N ALA A 287 6.98 -30.86 2.06
CA ALA A 287 5.76 -30.56 2.83
C ALA A 287 5.87 -30.88 4.33
N THR A 288 6.89 -31.66 4.72
CA THR A 288 7.15 -32.07 6.10
C THR A 288 8.64 -31.96 6.42
N PRO A 289 9.04 -31.83 7.69
CA PRO A 289 10.45 -31.67 8.04
C PRO A 289 11.36 -32.79 7.58
N GLY A 290 10.88 -34.05 7.59
CA GLY A 290 11.67 -35.21 7.15
C GLY A 290 11.99 -35.23 5.65
N GLN A 291 11.38 -34.35 4.85
CA GLN A 291 11.63 -34.22 3.41
C GLN A 291 12.66 -33.14 3.08
N VAL A 292 13.08 -32.32 4.05
CA VAL A 292 14.12 -31.31 3.85
C VAL A 292 15.47 -32.02 3.75
N THR A 293 16.14 -31.87 2.61
CA THR A 293 17.47 -32.45 2.34
C THR A 293 18.55 -31.38 2.21
N ALA A 294 18.16 -30.10 2.21
CA ALA A 294 19.09 -28.99 2.19
C ALA A 294 20.05 -29.04 3.40
N PRO A 295 21.35 -28.79 3.19
CA PRO A 295 22.31 -28.76 4.28
C PRO A 295 22.01 -27.58 5.21
N LEU A 296 21.78 -27.88 6.48
CA LEU A 296 21.56 -26.90 7.53
C LEU A 296 22.71 -26.92 8.55
N PRO A 297 23.17 -25.76 9.04
CA PRO A 297 22.63 -24.43 8.77
C PRO A 297 22.96 -23.92 7.36
N GLY A 298 21.97 -23.30 6.70
CA GLY A 298 22.11 -22.66 5.39
C GLY A 298 21.98 -21.15 5.55
N THR A 299 22.85 -20.37 4.91
CA THR A 299 22.83 -18.91 5.01
C THR A 299 22.64 -18.28 3.63
N MET A 300 21.63 -17.41 3.52
CA MET A 300 21.50 -16.44 2.44
C MET A 300 22.25 -15.17 2.83
N TYR A 301 23.07 -14.65 1.92
CA TYR A 301 23.79 -13.39 2.10
C TYR A 301 23.27 -12.35 1.13
N VAL A 302 22.93 -11.15 1.61
CA VAL A 302 22.57 -10.00 0.76
C VAL A 302 23.63 -8.92 0.96
N ASP A 303 24.42 -8.67 -0.07
CA ASP A 303 25.48 -7.66 -0.07
C ASP A 303 24.89 -6.25 -0.11
N TYR A 304 23.96 -6.02 -1.04
CA TYR A 304 23.24 -4.76 -1.11
C TYR A 304 21.87 -4.88 -1.75
N VAL A 305 21.04 -3.88 -1.46
CA VAL A 305 19.88 -3.49 -2.25
C VAL A 305 20.07 -2.05 -2.71
N ARG A 306 19.91 -1.77 -4.00
CA ARG A 306 20.07 -0.43 -4.58
C ARG A 306 18.89 -0.10 -5.47
N VAL A 307 18.48 1.16 -5.45
CA VAL A 307 17.38 1.70 -6.26
C VAL A 307 17.90 2.89 -7.05
N TYR A 308 17.78 2.81 -8.36
CA TYR A 308 18.23 3.82 -9.31
C TYR A 308 17.06 4.41 -10.08
N GLN A 309 17.23 5.63 -10.58
CA GLN A 309 16.34 6.13 -11.62
C GLN A 309 16.45 5.32 -12.91
N LEU A 310 15.34 5.23 -13.61
CA LEU A 310 15.18 4.58 -14.90
C LEU A 310 14.58 5.59 -15.89
N ASP A 311 15.38 6.13 -16.80
CA ASP A 311 14.97 7.22 -17.70
C ASP A 311 14.32 8.41 -16.95
N GLY A 312 14.92 8.79 -15.81
CA GLY A 312 14.41 9.86 -14.95
C GLY A 312 13.18 9.49 -14.10
N LYS A 313 12.66 8.27 -14.21
CA LYS A 313 11.58 7.73 -13.36
C LYS A 313 12.15 7.01 -12.15
N GLY A 314 11.33 6.86 -11.11
CA GLY A 314 11.70 6.21 -9.86
C GLY A 314 11.66 7.18 -8.70
N THR A 315 11.04 6.76 -7.61
CA THR A 315 11.00 7.50 -6.35
C THR A 315 11.17 6.55 -5.17
N VAL A 316 11.80 7.06 -4.11
CA VAL A 316 11.90 6.37 -2.82
C VAL A 316 11.34 7.31 -1.75
N LYS A 317 10.40 6.79 -0.96
CA LYS A 317 9.84 7.48 0.21
C LYS A 317 10.28 6.76 1.47
N LEU A 318 10.69 7.55 2.47
CA LEU A 318 11.09 7.06 3.78
C LEU A 318 9.98 7.35 4.81
N GLY A 319 9.66 6.36 5.64
CA GLY A 319 8.59 6.42 6.62
C GLY A 319 7.19 6.28 6.02
N ASN A 320 6.17 6.49 6.86
CA ASN A 320 4.78 6.62 6.42
C ASN A 320 4.47 8.11 6.14
N GLN A 321 4.18 8.45 4.89
CA GLN A 321 3.99 9.84 4.44
C GLN A 321 2.58 10.07 3.85
N THR A 322 1.54 9.69 4.58
CA THR A 322 0.17 10.09 4.22
C THR A 322 0.04 11.61 4.41
N VAL A 323 -0.33 12.32 3.34
CA VAL A 323 -0.55 13.77 3.38
C VAL A 323 -2.02 14.05 3.68
N PRO A 324 -2.35 14.96 4.61
CA PRO A 324 -3.73 15.40 4.83
C PRO A 324 -4.40 15.88 3.55
N GLU A 325 -5.60 15.38 3.30
CA GLU A 325 -6.48 15.89 2.25
C GLU A 325 -6.78 17.36 2.50
N VAL A 326 -6.75 18.16 1.43
CA VAL A 326 -6.98 19.61 1.52
C VAL A 326 -8.40 19.84 2.06
N ALA A 327 -8.56 20.77 3.00
CA ALA A 327 -9.87 21.17 3.53
C ALA A 327 -10.80 21.66 2.41
N GLY A 328 -12.09 21.42 2.55
CA GLY A 328 -13.10 21.64 1.53
C GLY A 328 -14.02 20.43 1.42
N LYS A 329 -14.15 19.88 0.22
CA LYS A 329 -14.93 18.67 -0.03
C LYS A 329 -14.07 17.54 -0.58
N PHE A 330 -14.20 16.34 -0.03
CA PHE A 330 -13.58 15.13 -0.53
C PHE A 330 -14.67 14.14 -0.98
N GLY A 331 -14.68 13.82 -2.27
CA GLY A 331 -15.67 12.93 -2.88
C GLY A 331 -15.28 11.48 -2.70
N VAL A 332 -16.11 10.69 -2.02
CA VAL A 332 -15.93 9.24 -1.91
C VAL A 332 -16.58 8.52 -3.09
N PHE A 333 -17.79 8.94 -3.46
CA PHE A 333 -18.51 8.44 -4.62
C PHE A 333 -19.50 9.52 -5.08
N THR A 334 -19.09 10.30 -6.07
CA THR A 334 -19.86 11.42 -6.63
C THR A 334 -19.42 11.69 -8.07
N ASP A 335 -20.37 12.04 -8.92
CA ASP A 335 -20.16 12.37 -10.31
C ASP A 335 -20.10 13.88 -10.56
N THR A 336 -21.03 14.64 -9.99
CA THR A 336 -21.23 16.06 -10.35
C THR A 336 -20.98 17.02 -9.19
N THR A 337 -20.91 16.54 -7.95
CA THR A 337 -20.53 17.40 -6.82
C THR A 337 -19.09 17.88 -6.99
N ALA A 338 -18.93 19.21 -6.97
CA ALA A 338 -17.61 19.83 -6.98
C ALA A 338 -16.85 19.49 -5.69
N VAL A 339 -15.65 18.93 -5.85
CA VAL A 339 -14.79 18.44 -4.76
C VAL A 339 -13.33 18.82 -5.01
N ASN A 340 -12.57 18.96 -3.93
CA ASN A 340 -11.13 19.28 -3.95
C ASN A 340 -10.28 18.04 -4.27
N GLY A 341 -10.70 16.88 -3.80
CA GLY A 341 -10.12 15.57 -4.08
C GLY A 341 -11.22 14.52 -4.17
N LYS A 342 -10.98 13.42 -4.87
CA LYS A 342 -11.94 12.33 -4.93
C LYS A 342 -11.32 10.96 -5.11
N LEU A 343 -12.04 9.96 -4.62
CA LEU A 343 -11.86 8.58 -5.00
C LEU A 343 -12.57 8.29 -6.33
N VAL A 344 -11.99 7.37 -7.08
CA VAL A 344 -12.52 6.87 -8.34
C VAL A 344 -12.59 5.36 -8.23
N ALA A 345 -13.81 4.83 -8.25
CA ALA A 345 -14.05 3.39 -8.14
C ALA A 345 -13.33 2.63 -9.26
N GLY A 346 -12.65 1.54 -8.90
CA GLY A 346 -11.82 0.74 -9.80
C GLY A 346 -10.42 1.33 -10.05
N THR A 347 -10.13 2.56 -9.60
CA THR A 347 -8.82 3.21 -9.74
C THR A 347 -8.16 3.49 -8.40
N SER A 348 -8.78 4.30 -7.54
CA SER A 348 -8.26 4.68 -6.21
C SER A 348 -9.13 4.16 -5.06
N SER A 349 -10.27 3.56 -5.35
CA SER A 349 -11.10 2.83 -4.41
C SER A 349 -11.72 1.59 -5.05
N ASP A 350 -12.19 0.67 -4.22
CA ASP A 350 -13.02 -0.46 -4.61
C ASP A 350 -14.35 -0.41 -3.85
N ILE A 351 -15.40 -0.90 -4.51
CA ILE A 351 -16.73 -1.01 -3.92
C ILE A 351 -16.97 -2.48 -3.60
N PHE A 352 -17.18 -2.77 -2.33
CA PHE A 352 -17.36 -4.13 -1.84
C PHE A 352 -18.81 -4.40 -1.48
N LEU A 353 -19.31 -5.54 -1.93
CA LEU A 353 -20.52 -6.17 -1.41
C LEU A 353 -20.09 -7.37 -0.58
N TRP A 354 -20.25 -7.31 0.74
CA TRP A 354 -19.69 -8.31 1.65
C TRP A 354 -20.55 -9.56 1.81
N ASN A 355 -21.86 -9.48 1.49
CA ASN A 355 -22.76 -10.63 1.50
C ASN A 355 -23.46 -10.80 0.16
N SER A 356 -22.77 -11.47 -0.77
CA SER A 356 -23.32 -11.81 -2.10
C SER A 356 -24.38 -12.91 -2.05
N ALA A 357 -24.54 -13.62 -0.92
CA ALA A 357 -25.58 -14.63 -0.75
C ALA A 357 -26.95 -14.01 -0.44
N SER A 358 -26.98 -12.82 0.18
CA SER A 358 -28.22 -12.10 0.51
C SER A 358 -28.55 -10.96 -0.44
N SER A 359 -27.56 -10.51 -1.20
CA SER A 359 -27.65 -9.30 -2.02
C SER A 359 -26.92 -9.46 -3.34
N GLY A 360 -27.38 -8.77 -4.37
CA GLY A 360 -26.74 -8.72 -5.69
C GLY A 360 -26.92 -7.35 -6.35
N ALA A 361 -26.64 -7.27 -7.66
CA ALA A 361 -26.80 -6.03 -8.42
C ALA A 361 -28.26 -5.53 -8.41
N GLY A 362 -28.45 -4.24 -8.13
CA GLY A 362 -29.72 -3.53 -8.25
C GLY A 362 -29.82 -2.74 -9.55
N ASN A 363 -30.99 -2.14 -9.80
CA ASN A 363 -31.25 -1.34 -11.00
C ASN A 363 -31.84 0.04 -10.70
N THR A 364 -31.72 0.50 -9.46
CA THR A 364 -32.15 1.84 -9.05
C THR A 364 -31.29 2.90 -9.78
N PRO A 365 -31.90 3.86 -10.51
CA PRO A 365 -31.15 4.90 -11.22
C PRO A 365 -30.34 5.81 -10.28
N PRO A 366 -29.22 6.39 -10.76
CA PRO A 366 -28.42 7.34 -9.99
C PRO A 366 -29.23 8.54 -9.51
N TYR A 367 -28.80 9.14 -8.40
CA TYR A 367 -29.31 10.44 -7.94
C TYR A 367 -28.72 11.56 -8.79
N GLU A 368 -27.43 11.47 -9.10
CA GLU A 368 -26.72 12.40 -9.97
C GLU A 368 -25.81 11.67 -10.97
N GLY A 369 -25.46 12.35 -12.08
CA GLY A 369 -24.52 11.80 -13.04
C GLY A 369 -24.96 10.46 -13.65
N ALA A 370 -24.02 9.53 -13.76
CA ALA A 370 -24.17 8.27 -14.47
C ALA A 370 -23.94 7.03 -13.58
N ASN A 371 -23.30 7.20 -12.42
CA ASN A 371 -22.83 6.11 -11.57
C ASN A 371 -23.66 6.01 -10.28
N VAL A 372 -23.91 4.79 -9.82
CA VAL A 372 -24.68 4.52 -8.60
C VAL A 372 -24.22 3.23 -7.96
N ILE A 373 -24.19 3.17 -6.62
CA ILE A 373 -24.07 1.91 -5.88
C ILE A 373 -25.48 1.38 -5.67
N ALA A 374 -25.95 0.49 -6.55
CA ALA A 374 -27.30 -0.08 -6.46
C ALA A 374 -27.25 -1.58 -6.17
N TRP A 375 -27.96 -2.01 -5.12
CA TRP A 375 -28.06 -3.42 -4.72
C TRP A 375 -29.50 -3.87 -4.55
N ASN A 376 -29.73 -5.15 -4.84
CA ASN A 376 -31.00 -5.85 -4.64
C ASN A 376 -30.83 -6.89 -3.53
N TYR A 377 -31.52 -6.69 -2.41
CA TYR A 377 -31.55 -7.62 -1.28
C TYR A 377 -32.66 -8.65 -1.46
N THR A 378 -32.29 -9.93 -1.46
CA THR A 378 -33.16 -11.04 -1.89
C THR A 378 -33.39 -12.12 -0.83
N ALA A 379 -32.74 -12.04 0.33
CA ALA A 379 -32.80 -13.10 1.36
C ALA A 379 -33.27 -12.58 2.72
N PRO A 380 -34.59 -12.42 2.96
CA PRO A 380 -35.13 -11.97 4.24
C PRO A 380 -34.54 -12.72 5.45
N GLY A 381 -34.28 -11.98 6.53
CA GLY A 381 -33.66 -12.51 7.75
C GLY A 381 -32.14 -12.71 7.66
N GLN A 382 -31.51 -12.41 6.52
CA GLN A 382 -30.06 -12.36 6.38
C GLN A 382 -29.54 -10.93 6.48
N TRP A 383 -28.28 -10.76 6.89
CA TRP A 383 -27.62 -9.46 6.92
C TRP A 383 -27.19 -9.02 5.51
N PHE A 384 -27.09 -7.71 5.29
CA PHE A 384 -26.44 -7.13 4.11
C PHE A 384 -25.37 -6.14 4.55
N GLY A 385 -24.38 -5.89 3.69
CA GLY A 385 -23.38 -4.88 3.95
C GLY A 385 -22.37 -4.75 2.83
N GLY A 386 -21.69 -3.61 2.84
CA GLY A 386 -20.70 -3.26 1.84
C GLY A 386 -20.15 -1.87 2.10
N GLY A 387 -19.35 -1.36 1.18
CA GLY A 387 -18.75 -0.04 1.35
C GLY A 387 -17.82 0.35 0.22
N VAL A 388 -17.29 1.57 0.34
CA VAL A 388 -16.21 2.10 -0.48
C VAL A 388 -14.95 2.07 0.36
N GLN A 389 -13.99 1.25 -0.06
CA GLN A 389 -12.68 1.17 0.58
C GLN A 389 -11.65 1.79 -0.35
N ALA A 390 -10.83 2.69 0.17
CA ALA A 390 -9.73 3.28 -0.58
C ALA A 390 -8.62 2.25 -0.83
N ARG A 391 -7.85 2.43 -1.91
CA ARG A 391 -6.68 1.57 -2.17
C ARG A 391 -5.43 2.01 -1.42
N GLN A 392 -5.41 3.24 -0.94
CA GLN A 392 -4.38 3.78 -0.05
C GLN A 392 -5.08 4.42 1.14
N ALA A 393 -4.42 4.45 2.30
CA ALA A 393 -4.96 5.18 3.43
C ALA A 393 -5.01 6.68 3.12
N HIS A 394 -6.11 7.33 3.49
CA HIS A 394 -6.27 8.78 3.37
C HIS A 394 -6.26 9.44 4.74
N ASP A 395 -5.63 10.61 4.81
CA ASP A 395 -5.64 11.45 5.99
C ASP A 395 -6.74 12.51 5.86
N LEU A 396 -7.88 12.29 6.51
CA LEU A 396 -9.02 13.20 6.56
C LEU A 396 -9.05 14.04 7.85
N THR A 397 -7.90 14.26 8.51
CA THR A 397 -7.84 15.03 9.77
C THR A 397 -8.44 16.44 9.61
N ASN A 398 -8.23 17.08 8.45
CA ASN A 398 -8.80 18.39 8.13
C ASN A 398 -10.33 18.42 8.06
N TYR A 399 -11.00 17.27 8.08
CA TYR A 399 -12.46 17.13 8.01
C TYR A 399 -13.12 16.88 9.37
N ARG A 400 -12.34 16.84 10.46
CA ARG A 400 -12.81 16.47 11.82
C ARG A 400 -14.04 17.24 12.30
N ASN A 401 -14.08 18.55 12.02
CA ASN A 401 -15.16 19.45 12.45
C ASN A 401 -16.32 19.53 11.44
N GLY A 402 -16.24 18.72 10.40
CA GLY A 402 -17.15 18.71 9.27
C GLY A 402 -18.24 17.66 9.38
N THR A 403 -18.78 17.30 8.22
CA THR A 403 -19.82 16.27 8.06
C THR A 403 -19.48 15.34 6.92
N MET A 404 -19.84 14.07 7.04
CA MET A 404 -19.96 13.17 5.90
C MET A 404 -21.43 13.13 5.47
N LYS A 405 -21.68 13.49 4.21
CA LYS A 405 -22.99 13.51 3.57
C LYS A 405 -23.07 12.36 2.57
N PHE A 406 -24.25 11.76 2.47
CA PHE A 406 -24.54 10.74 1.46
C PHE A 406 -26.01 10.81 1.06
N ARG A 407 -26.30 10.45 -0.19
CA ARG A 407 -27.66 10.23 -0.67
C ARG A 407 -27.95 8.73 -0.64
N ILE A 408 -29.15 8.38 -0.21
CA ILE A 408 -29.61 6.99 -0.18
C ILE A 408 -31.09 6.91 -0.57
N LYS A 409 -31.44 5.90 -1.37
CA LYS A 409 -32.82 5.48 -1.62
C LYS A 409 -33.00 4.09 -1.01
N ILE A 410 -33.73 4.02 0.11
CA ILE A 410 -33.95 2.78 0.88
C ILE A 410 -35.33 2.83 1.56
N PRO A 411 -36.06 1.71 1.71
CA PRO A 411 -37.38 1.72 2.35
C PRO A 411 -37.33 2.24 3.79
N ALA A 412 -38.39 2.95 4.20
CA ALA A 412 -38.45 3.56 5.53
C ALA A 412 -38.37 2.54 6.67
N ASN A 413 -38.91 1.34 6.46
CA ASN A 413 -38.97 0.25 7.43
C ASN A 413 -37.67 -0.57 7.56
N VAL A 414 -36.58 -0.18 6.89
CA VAL A 414 -35.28 -0.86 6.98
C VAL A 414 -34.35 -0.08 7.91
N SER A 415 -33.85 -0.76 8.95
CA SER A 415 -32.78 -0.26 9.81
C SER A 415 -31.42 -0.60 9.19
N PHE A 416 -30.47 0.35 9.27
CA PHE A 416 -29.10 0.15 8.81
C PHE A 416 -28.10 0.94 9.67
N ASN A 417 -26.81 0.68 9.46
CA ASN A 417 -25.71 1.43 10.06
C ASN A 417 -24.83 2.00 8.96
N ILE A 418 -24.25 3.17 9.23
CA ILE A 418 -23.18 3.77 8.42
C ILE A 418 -21.89 3.78 9.24
N GLY A 419 -20.77 3.39 8.64
CA GLY A 419 -19.51 3.29 9.35
C GLY A 419 -18.30 3.76 8.56
N VAL A 420 -17.18 3.84 9.28
CA VAL A 420 -15.83 4.10 8.76
C VAL A 420 -14.80 3.25 9.50
N GLY A 421 -13.65 3.00 8.86
CA GLY A 421 -12.59 2.15 9.40
C GLY A 421 -11.18 2.65 9.05
N ASP A 422 -10.24 2.48 9.97
CA ASP A 422 -8.84 2.84 9.80
C ASP A 422 -7.93 1.62 9.57
N THR A 423 -6.67 1.86 9.20
CA THR A 423 -5.66 0.80 9.02
C THR A 423 -5.21 0.14 10.33
N TYR A 424 -5.68 0.59 11.50
CA TYR A 424 -5.37 0.01 12.81
C TYR A 424 -6.46 -0.94 13.30
N THR A 425 -7.34 -1.38 12.40
CA THR A 425 -8.50 -2.26 12.67
C THR A 425 -9.63 -1.63 13.48
N ASN A 426 -9.58 -0.32 13.77
CA ASN A 426 -10.68 0.35 14.44
C ASN A 426 -11.80 0.62 13.42
N GLN A 427 -13.04 0.39 13.85
CA GLN A 427 -14.23 0.81 13.12
C GLN A 427 -15.19 1.50 14.08
N ASN A 428 -16.00 2.40 13.53
CA ASN A 428 -17.13 2.97 14.26
C ASN A 428 -18.37 2.97 13.36
N TRP A 429 -19.52 2.71 13.98
CA TRP A 429 -20.80 2.52 13.29
C TRP A 429 -21.87 3.40 13.92
N VAL A 430 -22.64 4.06 13.08
CA VAL A 430 -23.73 4.98 13.44
C VAL A 430 -25.04 4.39 12.95
N ASN A 431 -25.97 4.15 13.87
CA ASN A 431 -27.25 3.52 13.58
C ASN A 431 -28.27 4.51 13.00
N PHE A 432 -29.05 4.01 12.04
CA PHE A 432 -30.17 4.66 11.39
C PHE A 432 -31.41 3.76 11.52
N PRO A 433 -32.18 3.89 12.62
CA PRO A 433 -33.34 3.04 12.86
C PRO A 433 -34.41 3.15 11.76
N ALA A 434 -35.21 2.10 11.59
CA ALA A 434 -36.41 2.12 10.76
C ALA A 434 -37.41 3.17 11.23
N ASN A 435 -38.09 3.83 10.29
CA ASN A 435 -39.16 4.80 10.51
C ASN A 435 -38.80 5.99 11.40
N THR A 436 -37.52 6.35 11.49
CA THR A 436 -37.05 7.53 12.22
C THR A 436 -36.35 8.52 11.30
N THR A 437 -36.42 9.81 11.64
CA THR A 437 -35.54 10.83 11.07
C THR A 437 -34.29 10.90 11.92
N GLN A 438 -33.14 10.58 11.34
CA GLN A 438 -31.86 10.51 12.02
C GLN A 438 -30.81 11.20 11.14
N TYR A 439 -30.02 12.11 11.70
CA TYR A 439 -29.02 12.93 10.97
C TYR A 439 -29.60 13.63 9.71
N GLY A 440 -30.84 14.09 9.79
CA GLY A 440 -31.54 14.78 8.69
C GLY A 440 -32.12 13.86 7.60
N LEU A 441 -31.92 12.54 7.70
CA LEU A 441 -32.43 11.59 6.71
C LEU A 441 -33.94 11.38 6.88
N VAL A 442 -34.73 11.88 5.93
CA VAL A 442 -36.19 11.69 5.86
C VAL A 442 -36.53 10.71 4.73
N ARG A 443 -37.07 9.54 5.07
CA ARG A 443 -37.36 8.46 4.10
C ARG A 443 -38.84 8.49 3.69
N ASN A 444 -39.13 8.99 2.48
CA ASN A 444 -40.47 9.11 1.92
C ASN A 444 -40.67 8.25 0.64
N GLY A 445 -39.73 7.36 0.33
CA GLY A 445 -39.76 6.52 -0.87
C GLY A 445 -38.89 7.04 -2.02
N ASP A 446 -38.36 8.26 -1.92
CA ASP A 446 -37.41 8.86 -2.86
C ASP A 446 -35.99 8.97 -2.29
N TRP A 447 -35.06 9.48 -3.09
CA TRP A 447 -33.70 9.79 -2.66
C TRP A 447 -33.70 10.81 -1.51
N ALA A 448 -33.02 10.46 -0.42
CA ALA A 448 -32.90 11.30 0.76
C ALA A 448 -31.43 11.47 1.17
N GLN A 449 -31.10 12.50 1.94
CA GLN A 449 -29.73 12.78 2.38
C GLN A 449 -29.56 12.51 3.87
N GLY A 450 -28.51 11.77 4.24
CA GLY A 450 -27.99 11.75 5.60
C GLY A 450 -26.79 12.70 5.73
N SER A 451 -26.64 13.36 6.87
CA SER A 451 -25.51 14.25 7.16
C SER A 451 -24.98 13.98 8.56
N ILE A 452 -23.93 13.16 8.67
CA ILE A 452 -23.37 12.70 9.94
C ILE A 452 -22.21 13.63 10.33
N PRO A 453 -22.19 14.24 11.53
CA PRO A 453 -21.00 14.92 12.04
C PRO A 453 -19.81 13.96 12.08
N VAL A 454 -18.65 14.39 11.56
CA VAL A 454 -17.46 13.52 11.50
C VAL A 454 -17.05 13.04 12.88
N SER A 455 -17.14 13.89 13.91
CA SER A 455 -16.90 13.53 15.30
C SER A 455 -17.76 12.36 15.80
N THR A 456 -19.02 12.27 15.35
CA THR A 456 -19.90 11.14 15.65
C THR A 456 -19.54 9.90 14.82
N LEU A 457 -19.22 10.11 13.53
CA LEU A 457 -18.91 9.02 12.59
C LEU A 457 -17.65 8.25 12.96
N ILE A 458 -16.59 8.93 13.42
CA ILE A 458 -15.31 8.29 13.77
C ILE A 458 -15.31 7.69 15.18
N GLY A 459 -16.19 8.17 16.06
CA GLY A 459 -16.23 7.74 17.45
C GLY A 459 -14.88 7.91 18.17
N PRO A 460 -14.63 7.12 19.22
CA PRO A 460 -13.47 7.30 20.10
C PRO A 460 -12.19 6.63 19.62
N LYS A 461 -12.18 5.87 18.52
CA LYS A 461 -11.00 5.05 18.17
C LYS A 461 -10.50 5.23 16.75
N VAL A 462 -11.39 5.56 15.80
CA VAL A 462 -11.00 5.66 14.39
C VAL A 462 -10.05 6.83 14.19
N ALA A 463 -8.88 6.52 13.64
CA ALA A 463 -7.82 7.46 13.29
C ALA A 463 -8.08 8.09 11.91
N LEU A 464 -8.42 9.39 11.88
CA LEU A 464 -8.69 10.11 10.64
C LEU A 464 -7.47 10.19 9.70
N GLN A 465 -6.27 10.12 10.26
CA GLN A 465 -4.99 10.14 9.54
C GLN A 465 -4.70 8.88 8.72
N SER A 466 -5.50 7.83 8.89
CA SER A 466 -5.27 6.53 8.26
C SER A 466 -6.58 5.84 7.84
N LEU A 467 -7.57 6.62 7.41
CA LEU A 467 -8.83 6.05 6.95
C LEU A 467 -8.64 5.18 5.72
N LEU A 468 -9.22 3.99 5.76
CA LEU A 468 -9.20 3.02 4.68
C LEU A 468 -10.63 2.73 4.19
N ASP A 469 -11.51 2.32 5.10
CA ASP A 469 -12.93 2.17 4.84
C ASP A 469 -13.60 3.55 5.00
N VAL A 470 -13.58 4.34 3.92
CA VAL A 470 -14.01 5.75 3.93
C VAL A 470 -15.54 5.92 3.95
N PHE A 471 -16.28 4.86 3.62
CA PHE A 471 -17.72 4.75 3.78
C PHE A 471 -18.13 3.29 3.83
N MET A 472 -18.90 2.90 4.85
CA MET A 472 -19.46 1.56 4.98
C MET A 472 -20.95 1.63 5.28
N ILE A 473 -21.69 0.60 4.85
CA ILE A 473 -23.08 0.37 5.20
C ILE A 473 -23.29 -1.09 5.62
N SER A 474 -24.12 -1.31 6.63
CA SER A 474 -24.55 -2.65 7.03
C SER A 474 -25.99 -2.64 7.52
N SER A 475 -26.69 -3.77 7.45
CA SER A 475 -27.97 -3.95 8.16
C SER A 475 -27.76 -3.84 9.67
N ASP A 476 -28.77 -3.35 10.39
CA ASP A 476 -28.79 -3.47 11.84
C ASP A 476 -28.91 -4.95 12.27
N ALA A 477 -27.90 -5.47 12.96
CA ALA A 477 -27.84 -6.87 13.39
C ALA A 477 -29.01 -7.27 14.30
N ASN A 478 -29.62 -6.31 15.01
CA ASN A 478 -30.76 -6.56 15.89
C ASN A 478 -32.12 -6.40 15.18
N LYS A 479 -32.11 -5.92 13.93
CA LYS A 479 -33.30 -5.57 13.14
C LYS A 479 -33.08 -5.91 11.67
N LEU A 480 -32.78 -7.19 11.40
CA LEU A 480 -32.58 -7.69 10.04
C LEU A 480 -33.83 -7.48 9.17
N PRO A 481 -33.69 -7.19 7.86
CA PRO A 481 -34.84 -6.96 7.00
C PRO A 481 -35.73 -8.21 6.86
N ALA A 482 -37.05 -8.02 6.96
CA ALA A 482 -38.03 -9.10 6.89
C ALA A 482 -38.60 -9.34 5.48
N SER A 483 -38.17 -8.55 4.49
CA SER A 483 -38.68 -8.57 3.12
C SER A 483 -37.58 -8.20 2.13
N THR A 484 -37.73 -8.60 0.87
CA THR A 484 -36.83 -8.19 -0.22
C THR A 484 -37.03 -6.72 -0.58
N PHE A 485 -35.96 -6.02 -0.95
CA PHE A 485 -36.02 -4.63 -1.40
C PHE A 485 -34.77 -4.27 -2.21
N GLN A 486 -34.85 -3.17 -2.96
CA GLN A 486 -33.67 -2.53 -3.53
C GLN A 486 -33.28 -1.32 -2.70
N PHE A 487 -31.99 -1.04 -2.69
CA PHE A 487 -31.47 0.21 -2.18
C PHE A 487 -30.30 0.69 -3.02
N ALA A 488 -30.12 2.00 -3.03
CA ALA A 488 -29.02 2.63 -3.74
C ALA A 488 -28.42 3.78 -2.94
N ILE A 489 -27.12 3.99 -3.12
CA ILE A 489 -26.32 5.01 -2.47
C ILE A 489 -25.59 5.80 -3.55
N ASP A 490 -25.54 7.12 -3.37
CA ASP A 490 -24.90 8.06 -4.29
C ASP A 490 -24.44 9.31 -3.53
N ASP A 491 -23.69 10.20 -4.19
CA ASP A 491 -23.24 11.50 -3.69
C ASP A 491 -22.66 11.46 -2.26
N ILE A 492 -21.68 10.58 -2.05
CA ILE A 492 -20.96 10.41 -0.78
C ILE A 492 -19.81 11.43 -0.73
N VAL A 493 -19.91 12.42 0.15
CA VAL A 493 -18.98 13.55 0.23
C VAL A 493 -18.65 13.88 1.69
N TRP A 494 -17.36 13.92 2.00
CA TRP A 494 -16.86 14.54 3.23
C TRP A 494 -16.72 16.04 3.00
N ASP A 495 -17.20 16.83 3.94
CA ASP A 495 -17.21 18.29 3.89
C ASP A 495 -16.59 18.79 5.18
N SER A 496 -15.46 19.50 5.11
CA SER A 496 -14.74 19.97 6.30
C SER A 496 -15.51 21.04 7.09
N GLY A 497 -16.60 21.57 6.53
CA GLY A 497 -17.34 22.69 7.09
C GLY A 497 -16.63 24.04 6.88
N THR A 498 -17.18 25.09 7.49
CA THR A 498 -16.55 26.42 7.50
C THR A 498 -15.36 26.42 8.47
N THR A 499 -14.22 26.99 8.05
CA THR A 499 -12.95 27.09 8.78
C THR A 499 -13.00 28.00 10.03
N ALA A 500 -14.01 27.87 10.88
CA ALA A 500 -14.00 28.47 12.21
C ALA A 500 -13.20 27.53 13.12
N PRO A 501 -12.06 27.97 13.69
CA PRO A 501 -11.34 27.16 14.67
C PRO A 501 -12.28 26.89 15.84
N PRO A 502 -12.39 25.64 16.33
CA PRO A 502 -13.06 25.39 17.59
C PRO A 502 -12.34 26.19 18.70
N PRO A 503 -13.05 26.64 19.75
CA PRO A 503 -12.41 27.33 20.87
C PRO A 503 -11.35 26.41 21.49
N PRO A 504 -10.15 26.93 21.83
CA PRO A 504 -9.04 26.11 22.28
C PRO A 504 -9.34 25.45 23.64
N PRO A 505 -9.15 24.13 23.79
CA PRO A 505 -9.16 23.51 25.12
C PRO A 505 -7.80 23.58 25.80
N SER A 506 -7.84 23.72 27.12
CA SER A 506 -6.72 24.04 28.01
C SER A 506 -6.15 22.79 28.72
N GLY A 507 -5.54 21.86 27.96
CA GLY A 507 -4.69 20.80 28.51
C GLY A 507 -3.20 21.12 28.33
N PRO A 508 -2.29 20.72 29.24
CA PRO A 508 -0.85 20.94 29.04
C PRO A 508 -0.36 20.10 27.87
N THR A 509 -0.11 20.78 26.75
CA THR A 509 0.54 20.25 25.55
C THR A 509 1.87 20.95 25.40
N TYR A 510 2.97 20.20 25.41
CA TYR A 510 4.32 20.78 25.31
C TYR A 510 5.27 19.87 24.53
N ALA A 511 6.24 20.51 23.88
CA ALA A 511 7.37 19.84 23.25
C ALA A 511 8.64 20.15 24.04
N THR A 512 9.43 19.13 24.35
CA THR A 512 10.68 19.23 25.09
C THR A 512 11.81 18.72 24.22
N GLN A 513 12.85 19.54 24.02
CA GLN A 513 14.06 19.09 23.35
C GLN A 513 14.86 18.20 24.30
N THR A 514 14.95 16.91 23.99
CA THR A 514 15.62 15.91 24.84
C THR A 514 17.07 15.67 24.42
N SER A 515 17.43 16.05 23.19
CA SER A 515 18.81 16.04 22.68
C SER A 515 18.99 17.11 21.59
N ALA A 516 20.23 17.31 21.13
CA ALA A 516 20.52 18.20 19.98
C ALA A 516 19.80 17.80 18.67
N THR A 517 19.29 16.56 18.58
CA THR A 517 18.65 16.02 17.38
C THR A 517 17.25 15.46 17.62
N THR A 518 16.69 15.67 18.81
CA THR A 518 15.43 15.04 19.23
C THR A 518 14.50 16.01 19.94
N LEU A 519 13.26 16.09 19.45
CA LEU A 519 12.16 16.80 20.08
C LEU A 519 11.11 15.78 20.54
N GLN A 520 10.79 15.78 21.83
CA GLN A 520 9.74 14.93 22.40
C GLN A 520 8.45 15.72 22.58
N PHE A 521 7.37 15.23 22.00
CA PHE A 521 6.02 15.76 22.19
C PHE A 521 5.33 15.01 23.33
N THR A 522 4.65 15.75 24.20
CA THR A 522 3.96 15.20 25.37
C THR A 522 2.59 15.84 25.54
N THR A 523 1.58 15.01 25.85
CA THR A 523 0.26 15.47 26.29
C THR A 523 -0.35 14.51 27.31
N THR A 524 -1.10 15.03 28.28
CA THR A 524 -1.73 14.22 29.34
C THR A 524 -3.23 14.24 29.19
N THR A 525 -3.79 13.19 28.59
CA THR A 525 -5.20 13.15 28.18
C THR A 525 -5.93 11.95 28.78
N GLY A 526 -5.21 10.94 29.30
CA GLY A 526 -5.82 9.70 29.79
C GLY A 526 -6.44 8.82 28.70
N SER A 527 -6.29 9.21 27.44
CA SER A 527 -6.77 8.51 26.25
C SER A 527 -5.77 8.70 25.11
N TRP A 528 -6.11 8.33 23.88
CA TRP A 528 -5.18 8.50 22.78
C TRP A 528 -4.91 9.97 22.46
N ALA A 529 -3.72 10.23 21.91
CA ALA A 529 -3.36 11.49 21.28
C ALA A 529 -2.53 11.26 20.02
N ASP A 530 -2.67 12.17 19.07
CA ASP A 530 -1.88 12.31 17.86
C ASP A 530 -1.11 13.65 17.93
N VAL A 531 0.10 13.67 17.38
CA VAL A 531 0.85 14.90 17.12
C VAL A 531 0.97 15.12 15.62
N HIS A 532 0.74 16.36 15.20
CA HIS A 532 0.85 16.82 13.83
C HIS A 532 2.02 17.80 13.79
N TYR A 533 3.05 17.58 12.98
CA TYR A 533 4.20 18.49 12.93
C TYR A 533 4.86 18.62 11.55
N THR A 534 5.46 19.78 11.28
CA THR A 534 6.30 20.06 10.09
C THR A 534 7.67 20.52 10.56
N VAL A 535 8.72 20.20 9.80
CA VAL A 535 10.09 20.72 10.03
C VAL A 535 10.47 21.64 8.88
N ASN A 536 10.88 22.89 9.17
CA ASN A 536 11.29 23.90 8.18
C ASN A 536 10.30 24.12 7.03
N ASN A 537 8.99 24.14 7.35
CA ASN A 537 7.89 24.18 6.37
C ASN A 537 7.87 23.00 5.37
N GLY A 538 8.54 21.89 5.71
CA GLY A 538 8.41 20.63 4.98
C GLY A 538 7.04 19.97 5.17
N THR A 539 6.89 18.79 4.60
CA THR A 539 5.63 18.02 4.65
C THR A 539 5.21 17.69 6.08
N GLN A 540 3.93 17.91 6.39
CA GLN A 540 3.36 17.56 7.69
C GLN A 540 3.42 16.06 7.94
N GLN A 541 3.83 15.70 9.15
CA GLN A 541 3.84 14.36 9.70
C GLN A 541 2.73 14.27 10.75
N ASN A 542 1.95 13.19 10.73
CA ASN A 542 0.87 12.94 11.68
C ASN A 542 1.12 11.60 12.36
N VAL A 543 1.29 11.60 13.69
CA VAL A 543 1.79 10.42 14.41
C VAL A 543 0.95 10.15 15.65
N ARG A 544 0.47 8.90 15.78
CA ARG A 544 -0.13 8.38 17.01
C ARG A 544 0.92 8.26 18.09
N MET A 545 0.70 8.98 19.18
CA MET A 545 1.58 9.00 20.33
C MET A 545 1.39 7.73 21.16
N ARG A 546 2.48 7.26 21.78
CA ARG A 546 2.44 6.13 22.71
C ARG A 546 1.82 6.58 24.03
N LEU A 547 0.75 5.91 24.43
CA LEU A 547 0.11 6.10 25.74
C LEU A 547 0.82 5.24 26.81
N ASP A 548 1.25 5.88 27.90
CA ASP A 548 1.74 5.24 29.12
C ASP A 548 1.04 5.87 30.35
N GLY A 549 0.22 5.07 31.04
CA GLY A 549 -0.71 5.57 32.04
C GLY A 549 -1.67 6.60 31.45
N THR A 550 -1.54 7.87 31.87
CA THR A 550 -2.33 8.99 31.37
C THR A 550 -1.61 9.88 30.35
N THR A 551 -0.34 9.57 30.05
CA THR A 551 0.55 10.44 29.29
C THR A 551 0.84 9.85 27.93
N ASN A 552 0.64 10.65 26.89
CA ASN A 552 1.00 10.33 25.52
C ASN A 552 2.35 10.95 25.19
N THR A 553 3.22 10.18 24.53
CA THR A 553 4.55 10.63 24.11
C THR A 553 4.90 10.21 22.68
N TYR A 554 5.61 11.07 21.95
CA TYR A 554 6.27 10.73 20.68
C TYR A 554 7.58 11.51 20.55
N SER A 555 8.64 10.86 20.06
CA SER A 555 9.95 11.49 19.86
C SER A 555 10.27 11.61 18.37
N ALA A 556 10.35 12.84 17.87
CA ALA A 556 10.85 13.13 16.53
C ALA A 556 12.38 13.24 16.57
N GLY A 557 13.08 12.32 15.90
CA GLY A 557 14.53 12.30 15.78
C GLY A 557 15.04 12.83 14.43
N GLY A 558 16.36 12.99 14.30
CA GLY A 558 17.00 13.42 13.06
C GLY A 558 16.92 14.93 12.77
N LEU A 559 16.51 15.71 13.78
CA LEU A 559 16.45 17.18 13.69
C LEU A 559 17.86 17.79 13.82
N LYS A 560 18.00 19.03 13.37
CA LYS A 560 19.25 19.80 13.42
C LYS A 560 19.05 21.09 14.20
N ILE A 561 20.13 21.62 14.77
CA ILE A 561 20.15 22.95 15.39
C ILE A 561 19.66 23.98 14.36
N GLY A 562 18.69 24.81 14.75
CA GLY A 562 18.04 25.79 13.89
C GLY A 562 16.81 25.29 13.14
N ASP A 563 16.49 23.98 13.18
CA ASP A 563 15.24 23.48 12.60
C ASP A 563 14.02 24.07 13.32
N VAL A 564 13.07 24.59 12.53
CA VAL A 564 11.80 25.12 13.01
C VAL A 564 10.73 24.04 12.92
N VAL A 565 10.31 23.52 14.07
CA VAL A 565 9.26 22.51 14.19
C VAL A 565 7.95 23.20 14.54
N ARG A 566 6.98 23.19 13.61
CA ARG A 566 5.60 23.65 13.87
C ARG A 566 4.76 22.44 14.22
N TYR A 567 3.96 22.49 15.28
CA TYR A 567 3.22 21.32 15.73
C TYR A 567 1.88 21.64 16.39
N SER A 568 0.94 20.70 16.34
CA SER A 568 -0.31 20.70 17.10
C SER A 568 -0.64 19.27 17.56
N PHE A 569 -1.62 19.12 18.44
CA PHE A 569 -2.08 17.82 18.91
C PHE A 569 -3.55 17.63 18.57
N THR A 570 -3.93 16.40 18.26
CA THR A 570 -5.32 15.94 18.39
C THR A 570 -5.38 14.96 19.55
N TYR A 571 -6.37 15.03 20.44
CA TYR A 571 -6.55 14.02 21.47
C TYR A 571 -8.00 13.79 21.83
N TRP A 572 -8.31 12.60 22.36
CA TRP A 572 -9.65 12.31 22.86
C TRP A 572 -9.91 12.95 24.23
N ASP A 573 -10.88 13.86 24.28
CA ASP A 573 -11.38 14.44 25.52
C ASP A 573 -12.47 13.54 26.07
N THR A 574 -12.10 12.73 27.07
CA THR A 574 -13.01 11.78 27.73
C THR A 574 -14.16 12.47 28.46
N ALA A 575 -13.96 13.69 28.95
CA ALA A 575 -15.00 14.43 29.69
C ALA A 575 -16.06 15.01 28.73
N ARG A 576 -15.63 15.43 27.54
CA ARG A 576 -16.52 16.02 26.53
C ARG A 576 -16.99 15.01 25.48
N ASN A 577 -16.42 13.81 25.49
CA ASN A 577 -16.74 12.69 24.59
C ASN A 577 -16.55 13.04 23.10
N TYR A 578 -15.49 13.79 22.78
CA TYR A 578 -15.07 14.08 21.41
C TYR A 578 -13.55 14.33 21.32
N ALA A 579 -12.99 14.26 20.12
CA ALA A 579 -11.58 14.55 19.88
C ALA A 579 -11.33 16.07 19.69
N VAL A 580 -10.32 16.60 20.37
CA VAL A 580 -9.94 18.01 20.42
C VAL A 580 -8.66 18.23 19.63
N ASP A 581 -8.62 19.28 18.81
CA ASP A 581 -7.38 19.80 18.21
C ASP A 581 -6.86 21.01 19.00
N THR A 582 -5.55 21.08 19.22
CA THR A 582 -4.90 22.26 19.82
C THR A 582 -4.48 23.27 18.77
N ALA A 583 -4.28 24.52 19.21
CA ALA A 583 -3.66 25.53 18.38
C ALA A 583 -2.25 25.11 17.92
N LEU A 584 -1.86 25.58 16.73
CA LEU A 584 -0.52 25.39 16.20
C LEU A 584 0.51 26.11 17.08
N GLN A 585 1.52 25.38 17.50
CA GLN A 585 2.68 25.84 18.27
C GLN A 585 3.95 25.75 17.41
N THR A 586 5.05 26.34 17.88
CA THR A 586 6.33 26.32 17.17
C THR A 586 7.48 26.21 18.16
N CYS A 587 8.44 25.35 17.85
CA CYS A 587 9.68 25.15 18.57
C CYS A 587 10.86 25.30 17.59
N THR A 588 11.94 25.95 18.00
CA THR A 588 13.19 26.01 17.22
C THR A 588 14.24 25.24 17.98
N MET A 589 14.83 24.23 17.33
CA MET A 589 15.86 23.38 17.92
C MET A 589 17.10 24.20 18.29
N GLN A 590 17.53 24.08 19.55
CA GLN A 590 18.69 24.77 20.13
C GLN A 590 19.96 23.92 20.09
#